data_AF-A0A6A5AWH9-F1
#
_entry.id   AF-A0A6A5AWH9-F1
#
_cell.length_a   1.000
_cell.length_b   1.000
_cell.length_c   1.000
_cell.angle_alpha   90.00
_cell.angle_beta   90.00
_cell.angle_gamma   90.00
#
_symmetry.space_group_name_H-M   'P 1'
#
loop_
_entity.id
_entity.type
_entity.pdbx_description
1 polymer ?
#
loop_
_entity_poly.entity_id
_entity_poly.type
_entity_poly.pdbx_seq_one_letter_code
_entity_poly.pdbx_strand_id
1 'polypeptide(L)'
;MSVEQSLESLGLSVGDPEELFEIHSREGAGAFGQVFRASYRSTRKEAALKVIQIALKPGQYGEDVDNVRREIEFLRECDHPNVVAFYGAYYKEGALWIAMEYCGGGSVGDISRQRRLCEQEISVIMRGALEGLAHLHSKKKIHRDVKGIHIPRHSRGRTY
;
A
#
# COMPACT_ATOMS: atom_id res chain seq x y z
N MET A 1 -21.36 -16.26 -4.22
CA MET A 1 -20.37 -16.21 -5.32
C MET A 1 -19.24 -17.14 -4.95
N SER A 2 -18.65 -17.85 -5.93
CA SER A 2 -17.41 -18.59 -5.63
C SER A 2 -16.27 -17.59 -5.39
N VAL A 3 -15.27 -18.00 -4.62
CA VAL A 3 -14.12 -17.15 -4.33
C VAL A 3 -13.33 -16.81 -5.59
N GLU A 4 -13.30 -17.72 -6.58
CA GLU A 4 -12.66 -17.45 -7.88
C GLU A 4 -13.37 -16.31 -8.64
N GLN A 5 -14.72 -16.31 -8.67
CA GLN A 5 -15.49 -15.20 -9.27
C GLN A 5 -15.22 -13.87 -8.56
N SER A 6 -15.05 -13.93 -7.23
CA SER A 6 -14.69 -12.76 -6.44
C SER A 6 -13.29 -12.23 -6.80
N LEU A 7 -12.31 -13.10 -7.05
CA LEU A 7 -10.96 -12.72 -7.48
C LEU A 7 -10.92 -12.16 -8.91
N GLU A 8 -11.71 -12.72 -9.83
CA GLU A 8 -11.81 -12.22 -11.21
C GLU A 8 -12.34 -10.77 -11.26
N SER A 9 -13.29 -10.43 -10.39
CA SER A 9 -13.83 -9.07 -10.27
C SER A 9 -12.84 -8.03 -9.72
N LEU A 10 -11.71 -8.45 -9.14
CA LEU A 10 -10.69 -7.54 -8.59
C LEU A 10 -9.90 -6.81 -9.69
N GLY A 11 -10.11 -7.17 -10.96
CA GLY A 11 -9.38 -6.61 -12.10
C GLY A 11 -7.88 -6.84 -11.97
N LEU A 12 -7.46 -8.02 -11.56
CA LEU A 12 -6.05 -8.33 -11.32
C LEU A 12 -5.21 -8.17 -12.59
N SER A 13 -3.99 -7.69 -12.42
CA SER A 13 -3.00 -7.63 -13.48
C SER A 13 -2.56 -9.05 -13.87
N VAL A 14 -2.29 -9.27 -15.15
CA VAL A 14 -1.81 -10.56 -15.67
C VAL A 14 -0.32 -10.71 -15.40
N GLY A 15 0.09 -11.90 -14.97
CA GLY A 15 1.49 -12.30 -14.81
C GLY A 15 1.82 -12.76 -13.38
N ASP A 16 2.90 -13.55 -13.28
CA ASP A 16 3.43 -14.02 -12.01
C ASP A 16 4.22 -12.89 -11.33
N PRO A 17 3.84 -12.46 -10.11
CA PRO A 17 4.57 -11.41 -9.41
C PRO A 17 6.05 -11.74 -9.16
N GLU A 18 6.43 -13.01 -8.99
CA GLU A 18 7.84 -13.38 -8.78
C GLU A 18 8.68 -13.31 -10.07
N GLU A 19 8.04 -13.43 -11.22
CA GLU A 19 8.65 -13.20 -12.53
C GLU A 19 8.70 -11.72 -12.88
N LEU A 20 7.70 -10.94 -12.48
CA LEU A 20 7.61 -9.51 -12.78
C LEU A 20 8.52 -8.65 -11.88
N PHE A 21 8.71 -9.08 -10.63
CA PHE A 21 9.43 -8.32 -9.62
C PHE A 21 10.69 -9.04 -9.14
N GLU A 22 11.74 -8.27 -8.92
CA GLU A 22 12.90 -8.68 -8.12
C GLU A 22 12.65 -8.23 -6.68
N ILE A 23 12.52 -9.19 -5.75
CA ILE A 23 12.27 -8.92 -4.33
C ILE A 23 13.63 -8.69 -3.63
N HIS A 24 13.77 -7.56 -2.93
CA HIS A 24 15.03 -7.15 -2.28
C HIS A 24 15.05 -7.48 -0.79
N SER A 25 14.18 -6.82 -0.02
CA SER A 25 14.19 -6.87 1.45
C SER A 25 12.78 -6.83 2.02
N ARG A 26 12.60 -7.45 3.18
CA ARG A 26 11.34 -7.37 3.94
C ARG A 26 11.36 -6.09 4.79
N GLU A 27 10.46 -5.16 4.49
CA GLU A 27 10.40 -3.84 5.12
C GLU A 27 9.45 -3.82 6.33
N GLY A 28 8.45 -4.70 6.35
CA GLY A 28 7.50 -4.73 7.45
C GLY A 28 6.54 -5.91 7.47
N ALA A 29 5.84 -6.02 8.59
CA ALA A 29 4.66 -6.85 8.75
C ALA A 29 3.54 -5.95 9.29
N GLY A 30 2.46 -5.81 8.52
CA GLY A 30 1.24 -5.13 8.95
C GLY A 30 0.21 -6.14 9.48
N ALA A 31 -0.92 -5.63 9.97
CA ALA A 31 -2.04 -6.45 10.44
C ALA A 31 -2.57 -7.43 9.37
N PHE A 32 -2.41 -7.07 8.09
CA PHE A 32 -3.00 -7.77 6.96
C PHE A 32 -1.98 -8.57 6.13
N GLY A 33 -0.67 -8.50 6.43
CA GLY A 33 0.32 -9.17 5.59
C GLY A 33 1.75 -8.64 5.70
N GLN A 34 2.60 -9.11 4.79
CA GLN A 34 4.02 -8.76 4.74
C GLN A 34 4.26 -7.72 3.65
N VAL A 35 5.16 -6.77 3.90
CA VAL A 35 5.56 -5.76 2.90
C VAL A 35 7.03 -5.97 2.55
N PHE A 36 7.30 -6.08 1.25
CA PHE A 36 8.64 -6.22 0.70
C PHE A 36 8.98 -5.03 -0.18
N ARG A 37 10.22 -4.59 -0.10
CA ARG A 37 10.83 -3.73 -1.12
C ARG A 37 11.16 -4.60 -2.32
N ALA A 38 10.75 -4.15 -3.50
CA ALA A 38 11.00 -4.84 -4.76
C ALA A 38 11.27 -3.83 -5.88
N SER A 39 11.68 -4.32 -7.04
CA SER A 39 11.69 -3.53 -8.27
C SER A 39 11.15 -4.33 -9.44
N TYR A 40 10.53 -3.66 -10.39
CA TYR A 40 10.13 -4.29 -11.65
C TYR A 40 11.38 -4.77 -12.39
N ARG A 41 11.43 -6.04 -12.78
CA ARG A 41 12.60 -6.59 -13.49
C ARG A 41 12.87 -5.87 -14.81
N SER A 42 11.80 -5.52 -15.53
CA SER A 42 11.87 -4.88 -16.86
C SER A 42 12.35 -3.42 -16.83
N THR A 43 11.93 -2.65 -15.83
CA THR A 43 12.20 -1.19 -15.77
C THR A 43 13.14 -0.77 -14.66
N ARG A 44 13.45 -1.68 -13.73
CA ARG A 44 14.16 -1.41 -12.47
C ARG A 44 13.45 -0.35 -11.59
N LYS A 45 12.18 -0.03 -11.86
CA LYS A 45 11.39 0.90 -11.04
C LYS A 45 11.08 0.26 -9.69
N GLU A 46 11.39 0.96 -8.61
CA GLU A 46 11.11 0.50 -7.23
C GLU A 46 9.61 0.44 -6.94
N ALA A 47 9.21 -0.56 -6.14
CA ALA A 47 7.86 -0.80 -5.67
C ALA A 47 7.86 -1.41 -4.26
N ALA A 48 6.81 -1.15 -3.50
CA ALA A 48 6.48 -1.91 -2.31
C ALA A 48 5.47 -3.00 -2.70
N LEU A 49 5.74 -4.24 -2.30
CA LEU A 49 4.85 -5.38 -2.52
C LEU A 49 4.23 -5.78 -1.17
N LYS A 50 2.93 -5.50 -1.01
CA LYS A 50 2.15 -5.98 0.13
C LYS A 50 1.54 -7.33 -0.24
N VAL A 51 1.97 -8.39 0.44
CA VAL A 51 1.52 -9.76 0.26
C VAL A 51 0.53 -10.13 1.35
N ILE A 52 -0.70 -10.44 0.96
CA ILE A 52 -1.85 -10.72 1.82
C ILE A 52 -2.32 -12.14 1.53
N GLN A 53 -2.36 -13.00 2.55
CA GLN A 53 -2.93 -14.34 2.41
C GLN A 53 -4.45 -14.24 2.37
N ILE A 54 -5.09 -14.93 1.44
CA ILE A 54 -6.53 -14.87 1.21
C ILE A 54 -7.18 -16.15 1.73
N ALA A 55 -8.21 -16.01 2.57
CA ALA A 55 -9.02 -17.14 2.99
C ALA A 55 -10.01 -17.49 1.87
N LEU A 56 -9.75 -18.59 1.15
CA LEU A 56 -10.63 -19.05 0.06
C LEU A 56 -11.82 -19.88 0.58
N LYS A 57 -11.80 -20.28 1.84
CA LYS A 57 -12.87 -21.03 2.49
C LYS A 57 -13.10 -20.50 3.91
N PRO A 58 -14.34 -20.56 4.42
CA PRO A 58 -14.63 -20.25 5.82
C PRO A 58 -13.75 -21.08 6.76
N GLY A 59 -13.11 -20.43 7.73
CA GLY A 59 -12.23 -21.07 8.70
C GLY A 59 -10.78 -21.32 8.23
N GLN A 60 -10.42 -20.95 6.98
CA GLN A 60 -9.01 -20.85 6.59
C GLN A 60 -8.38 -19.58 7.14
N TYR A 61 -7.08 -19.65 7.40
CA TYR A 61 -6.28 -18.49 7.80
C TYR A 61 -6.06 -17.57 6.60
N GLY A 62 -6.38 -16.29 6.75
CA GLY A 62 -6.22 -15.28 5.70
C GLY A 62 -7.32 -14.21 5.79
N GLU A 63 -7.18 -13.18 4.96
CA GLU A 63 -8.17 -12.11 4.83
C GLU A 63 -9.32 -12.53 3.92
N ASP A 64 -10.50 -12.00 4.23
CA ASP A 64 -11.68 -12.13 3.38
C ASP A 64 -11.44 -11.38 2.05
N VAL A 65 -11.74 -12.03 0.92
CA VAL A 65 -11.65 -11.42 -0.41
C VAL A 65 -12.43 -10.12 -0.49
N ASP A 66 -13.57 -10.02 0.18
CA ASP A 66 -14.40 -8.81 0.16
C ASP A 66 -13.76 -7.63 0.92
N ASN A 67 -12.96 -7.90 1.95
CA ASN A 67 -12.16 -6.86 2.63
C ASN A 67 -11.05 -6.37 1.71
N VAL A 68 -10.33 -7.30 1.09
CA VAL A 68 -9.21 -6.99 0.22
C VAL A 68 -9.68 -6.29 -1.07
N ARG A 69 -10.84 -6.67 -1.62
CA ARG A 69 -11.49 -5.96 -2.74
C ARG A 69 -11.65 -4.49 -2.44
N ARG A 70 -12.23 -4.17 -1.29
CA ARG A 70 -12.46 -2.78 -0.87
C ARG A 70 -11.16 -2.01 -0.74
N GLU A 71 -10.07 -2.66 -0.30
CA GLU A 71 -8.75 -2.02 -0.23
C GLU A 71 -8.18 -1.71 -1.62
N ILE A 72 -8.25 -2.65 -2.57
CA ILE A 72 -7.80 -2.43 -3.96
C ILE A 72 -8.62 -1.33 -4.63
N GLU A 73 -9.94 -1.37 -4.53
CA GLU A 73 -10.84 -0.35 -5.09
C GLU A 73 -10.60 1.02 -4.43
N PHE A 74 -10.32 1.04 -3.12
CA PHE A 74 -9.92 2.25 -2.42
C PHE A 74 -8.67 2.85 -3.06
N LEU A 75 -7.59 2.07 -3.18
CA LEU A 75 -6.30 2.52 -3.69
C LEU A 75 -6.35 2.91 -5.17
N ARG A 76 -7.06 2.14 -6.00
CA ARG A 76 -7.14 2.34 -7.46
C ARG A 76 -7.68 3.69 -7.87
N GLU A 77 -8.72 4.17 -7.20
CA GLU A 77 -9.32 5.45 -7.58
C GLU A 77 -8.57 6.64 -6.97
N CYS A 78 -7.45 6.44 -6.28
CA CYS A 78 -6.71 7.51 -5.64
C CYS A 78 -5.40 7.77 -6.39
N ASP A 79 -5.40 8.85 -7.19
CA ASP A 79 -4.19 9.38 -7.82
C ASP A 79 -3.95 10.80 -7.29
N HIS A 80 -2.96 10.95 -6.42
CA HIS A 80 -2.59 12.21 -5.77
C HIS A 80 -1.15 12.16 -5.24
N PRO A 81 -0.36 13.25 -5.33
CA PRO A 81 1.04 13.27 -4.88
C PRO A 81 1.27 12.99 -3.38
N ASN A 82 0.22 13.13 -2.56
CA ASN A 82 0.24 12.80 -1.12
C ASN A 82 -0.56 11.53 -0.78
N VAL A 83 -0.81 10.68 -1.77
CA VAL A 83 -1.40 9.35 -1.59
C VAL A 83 -0.51 8.36 -2.30
N VAL A 84 -0.12 7.27 -1.62
CA VAL A 84 0.75 6.23 -2.19
C VAL A 84 0.13 5.72 -3.49
N ALA A 85 0.90 5.81 -4.58
CA ALA A 85 0.41 5.40 -5.89
C ALA A 85 0.20 3.88 -5.97
N PHE A 86 -0.95 3.47 -6.46
CA PHE A 86 -1.25 2.07 -6.79
C PHE A 86 -0.70 1.71 -8.17
N TYR A 87 0.09 0.64 -8.26
CA TYR A 87 0.64 0.18 -9.54
C TYR A 87 -0.07 -1.04 -10.11
N GLY A 88 -0.59 -1.92 -9.25
CA GLY A 88 -1.28 -3.13 -9.68
C GLY A 88 -1.54 -4.10 -8.54
N ALA A 89 -2.38 -5.09 -8.80
CA ALA A 89 -2.61 -6.21 -7.89
C ALA A 89 -2.53 -7.53 -8.68
N TYR A 90 -1.91 -8.54 -8.09
CA TYR A 90 -1.66 -9.85 -8.70
C TYR A 90 -2.09 -10.93 -7.72
N TYR A 91 -2.51 -12.09 -8.21
CA TYR A 91 -2.89 -13.21 -7.36
C TYR A 91 -2.07 -14.44 -7.72
N LYS A 92 -1.47 -15.06 -6.69
CA LYS A 92 -0.66 -16.27 -6.84
C LYS A 92 -0.79 -17.12 -5.59
N GLU A 93 -1.07 -18.41 -5.77
CA GLU A 93 -1.01 -19.45 -4.72
C GLU A 93 -1.75 -19.09 -3.42
N GLY A 94 -2.95 -18.50 -3.52
CA GLY A 94 -3.74 -18.13 -2.34
C GLY A 94 -3.33 -16.78 -1.72
N ALA A 95 -2.36 -16.08 -2.29
CA ALA A 95 -1.92 -14.77 -1.83
C ALA A 95 -2.20 -13.69 -2.87
N LEU A 96 -2.67 -12.53 -2.41
CA LEU A 96 -2.75 -11.31 -3.18
C LEU A 96 -1.48 -10.48 -2.97
N TRP A 97 -0.92 -9.99 -4.08
CA TRP A 97 0.26 -9.15 -4.13
C TRP A 97 -0.15 -7.78 -4.64
N ILE A 98 -0.11 -6.78 -3.78
CA ILE A 98 -0.43 -5.39 -4.13
C ILE A 98 0.88 -4.64 -4.36
N ALA A 99 1.11 -4.22 -5.60
CA ALA A 99 2.23 -3.38 -5.98
C ALA A 99 1.87 -1.91 -5.85
N MET A 100 2.64 -1.18 -5.06
CA MET A 100 2.43 0.24 -4.79
C MET A 100 3.77 1.00 -4.78
N GLU A 101 3.69 2.33 -4.72
CA GLU A 101 4.86 3.17 -4.61
C GLU A 101 5.71 2.85 -3.37
N TYR A 102 7.02 2.65 -3.58
CA TYR A 102 7.96 2.47 -2.48
C TYR A 102 8.38 3.82 -1.90
N CYS A 103 8.07 4.03 -0.62
CA CYS A 103 8.41 5.22 0.13
C CYS A 103 9.59 4.95 1.08
N GLY A 104 10.81 4.98 0.55
CA GLY A 104 12.02 4.57 1.28
C GLY A 104 12.53 5.53 2.37
N GLY A 105 11.76 6.57 2.73
CA GLY A 105 12.12 7.54 3.76
C GLY A 105 11.65 7.19 5.17
N GLY A 106 11.06 6.01 5.36
CA GLY A 106 10.44 5.57 6.62
C GLY A 106 9.10 6.25 6.88
N SER A 107 8.49 6.00 8.05
CA SER A 107 7.26 6.68 8.48
C SER A 107 7.55 7.94 9.30
N VAL A 108 6.58 8.85 9.41
CA VAL A 108 6.65 9.97 10.37
C VAL A 108 6.79 9.45 11.81
N GLY A 109 6.19 8.30 12.11
CA GLY A 109 6.32 7.61 13.40
C GLY A 109 7.78 7.21 13.73
N ASP A 110 8.56 6.77 12.74
CA ASP A 110 9.97 6.41 12.94
C ASP A 110 10.80 7.60 13.39
N ILE A 111 10.59 8.74 12.75
CA ILE A 111 11.34 9.97 13.08
C ILE A 111 10.92 10.50 14.44
N SER A 112 9.62 10.48 14.75
CA SER A 112 9.13 10.92 16.05
C SER A 112 9.69 10.09 17.22
N ARG A 113 10.07 8.82 16.97
CA ARG A 113 10.77 7.99 17.96
C ARG A 113 12.26 8.33 18.09
N GLN A 114 12.89 8.76 17.01
CA GLN A 114 14.32 9.10 16.99
C GLN A 114 14.60 10.51 17.53
N ARG A 115 13.73 11.48 17.23
CA ARG A 115 13.88 12.87 17.69
C ARG A 115 12.56 13.61 17.73
N ARG A 116 12.55 14.74 18.43
CA ARG A 116 11.45 15.70 18.35
C ARG A 116 11.46 16.39 16.99
N LEU A 117 10.28 16.51 16.40
CA LEU A 117 10.03 17.29 15.19
C LEU A 117 9.86 18.76 15.58
N CYS A 118 10.42 19.68 14.79
CA CYS A 118 10.14 21.11 14.97
C CYS A 118 8.80 21.48 14.31
N GLU A 119 8.23 22.64 14.68
CA GLU A 119 6.94 23.08 14.13
C GLU A 119 6.97 23.21 12.61
N GLN A 120 8.10 23.62 12.04
CA GLN A 120 8.25 23.70 10.59
C GLN A 120 8.10 22.32 9.95
N GLU A 121 8.73 21.27 10.49
CA GLU A 121 8.60 19.92 9.97
C GLU A 121 7.17 19.37 10.13
N ILE A 122 6.56 19.61 11.29
CA ILE A 122 5.17 19.25 11.57
C ILE A 122 4.25 19.93 10.55
N SER A 123 4.46 21.21 10.26
CA SER A 123 3.63 21.95 9.30
C SER A 123 3.66 21.34 7.90
N VAL A 124 4.83 20.86 7.45
CA VAL A 124 4.95 20.24 6.12
C VAL A 124 4.32 18.84 6.10
N ILE A 125 4.47 18.07 7.19
CA ILE A 125 3.78 16.77 7.37
C ILE A 125 2.27 16.97 7.32
N MET A 126 1.76 17.89 8.12
CA MET A 126 0.33 18.16 8.24
C MET A 126 -0.26 18.65 6.93
N ARG A 127 0.45 19.51 6.20
CA ARG A 127 0.01 19.98 4.88
C ARG A 127 -0.18 18.81 3.91
N GLY A 128 0.83 17.96 3.75
CA GLY A 128 0.74 16.81 2.84
C GLY A 128 -0.37 15.82 3.23
N ALA A 129 -0.48 15.50 4.51
CA ALA A 129 -1.54 14.63 5.02
C ALA A 129 -2.94 15.21 4.79
N LEU A 130 -3.13 16.51 5.00
CA LEU A 130 -4.42 17.18 4.78
C LEU A 130 -4.77 17.30 3.29
N GLU A 131 -3.79 17.54 2.43
CA GLU A 131 -3.98 17.54 0.96
C GLU A 131 -4.41 16.14 0.47
N GLY A 132 -3.73 15.09 0.94
CA GLY A 132 -4.13 13.70 0.65
C GLY A 132 -5.53 13.37 1.18
N LEU A 133 -5.87 13.80 2.40
CA LEU A 133 -7.21 13.59 2.96
C LEU A 133 -8.29 14.37 2.22
N ALA A 134 -8.03 15.60 1.81
CA ALA A 134 -8.96 16.39 1.02
C ALA A 134 -9.27 15.69 -0.31
N HIS A 135 -8.24 15.12 -0.97
CA HIS A 135 -8.43 14.30 -2.17
C HIS A 135 -9.32 13.08 -1.91
N LEU A 136 -9.03 12.30 -0.85
CA LEU A 136 -9.84 11.14 -0.48
C LEU A 136 -11.31 11.52 -0.20
N HIS A 137 -11.53 12.60 0.56
CA HIS A 137 -12.87 13.09 0.89
C HIS A 137 -13.62 13.59 -0.35
N SER A 138 -12.92 14.20 -1.32
CA SER A 138 -13.53 14.59 -2.60
C SER A 138 -14.11 13.39 -3.37
N LYS A 139 -13.54 12.20 -3.15
CA LYS A 139 -14.02 10.92 -3.70
C LYS A 139 -14.99 10.17 -2.77
N LYS A 140 -15.49 10.83 -1.72
CA LYS A 140 -16.38 10.26 -0.68
C LYS A 140 -15.77 9.04 0.03
N LYS A 141 -14.44 8.98 0.11
CA LYS A 141 -13.68 7.91 0.77
C LYS A 141 -13.19 8.37 2.14
N ILE A 142 -13.32 7.52 3.15
CA ILE A 142 -12.79 7.77 4.50
C ILE A 142 -11.64 6.79 4.72
N HIS A 143 -10.43 7.29 4.98
CA HIS A 143 -9.24 6.43 5.18
C HIS A 143 -9.35 5.56 6.43
N ARG A 144 -9.98 6.07 7.50
CA ARG A 144 -10.25 5.38 8.79
C ARG A 144 -9.02 4.94 9.60
N ASP A 145 -7.80 5.07 9.08
CA ASP A 145 -6.56 4.67 9.78
C ASP A 145 -5.40 5.64 9.54
N VAL A 146 -5.68 6.93 9.71
CA VAL A 146 -4.67 8.00 9.61
C VAL A 146 -3.89 8.06 10.91
N LYS A 147 -2.65 7.58 10.89
CA LYS A 147 -1.71 7.64 12.02
C LYS A 147 -0.31 7.96 11.49
N GLY A 148 0.55 8.56 12.30
CA GLY A 148 1.92 8.92 11.87
C GLY A 148 2.76 7.72 11.41
N ILE A 149 2.43 6.51 11.84
CA ILE A 149 3.02 5.25 11.36
C ILE A 149 2.60 4.89 9.92
N HIS A 150 1.50 5.46 9.43
CA HIS A 150 0.92 5.23 8.10
C HIS A 150 1.12 6.43 7.16
N ILE A 151 1.90 7.44 7.57
CA ILE A 151 2.32 8.55 6.71
C ILE A 151 3.76 8.24 6.25
N PRO A 152 3.92 7.64 5.06
CA PRO A 152 5.23 7.23 4.57
C PRO A 152 5.95 8.41 3.92
N ARG A 153 7.28 8.43 4.02
CA ARG A 153 8.12 9.48 3.45
C ARG A 153 8.82 9.01 2.20
N HIS A 154 8.94 9.91 1.24
CA HIS A 154 9.88 9.74 0.13
C HIS A 154 11.32 9.99 0.59
N SER A 155 12.24 9.14 0.15
CA SER A 155 13.68 9.28 0.45
C SER A 155 14.29 10.59 -0.10
N ARG A 156 13.59 11.25 -1.04
CA ARG A 156 14.01 12.52 -1.67
C ARG A 156 13.34 13.77 -1.06
N GLY A 157 12.67 13.65 0.08
CA GLY A 157 12.11 14.80 0.82
C GLY A 157 11.04 15.61 0.09
N ARG A 158 10.45 15.06 -0.98
CA ARG A 158 9.53 15.80 -1.85
C ARG A 158 8.11 15.92 -1.32
N THR A 159 7.65 15.04 -0.44
CA THR A 159 6.30 15.09 0.14
C THR A 159 6.20 14.17 1.36
N TYR A 160 5.21 14.47 2.22
CA TYR A 160 4.70 13.65 3.32
C TYR A 160 3.28 13.20 3.00
#